data_AF-A0A538SIV1-F1
#
_entry.id   AF-A0A538SIV1-F1
#
_cell.length_a   1.000
_cell.length_b   1.000
_cell.length_c   1.000
_cell.angle_alpha   90.00
_cell.angle_beta   90.00
_cell.angle_gamma   90.00
#
_symmetry.space_group_name_H-M   'P 1'
#
loop_
_entity.id
_entity.type
_entity.pdbx_description
1 polymer ?
#
loop_
_entity_poly.entity_id
_entity_poly.type
_entity_poly.pdbx_seq_one_letter_code
_entity_poly.pdbx_strand_id
1 'polypeptide(L)'
;ASDALRSVIVVLIPVLYLGTRNTAPVFALVFALFTCNVLFLPAKSALTPEIVPPAQLLVANGLLSIAGVVATAAGALSGGWLIDHWGWQTALYLNGATYGVSVIALLLISYHPHRAAAPPPGISWRRYLVEVTEGWGVVRRNPAVGIALLSLGAVWVGGGFLHVAGN
;
A
#
# COMPACT_ATOMS: atom_id res chain seq x y z
N ALA A 1 -2.94 10.53 7.61
CA ALA A 1 -4.30 9.97 7.82
C ALA A 1 -4.37 8.48 7.48
N SER A 2 -3.96 8.05 6.29
CA SER A 2 -4.01 6.64 5.87
C SER A 2 -3.22 5.68 6.79
N ASP A 3 -1.97 6.02 7.15
CA ASP A 3 -1.16 5.17 8.05
C ASP A 3 -1.74 5.03 9.45
N ALA A 4 -2.32 6.11 9.98
CA ALA A 4 -2.99 6.09 11.29
C ALA A 4 -4.22 5.17 11.27
N LEU A 5 -5.04 5.25 10.21
CA LEU A 5 -6.20 4.39 10.04
C LEU A 5 -5.80 2.91 9.94
N ARG A 6 -4.70 2.60 9.24
CA ARG A 6 -4.17 1.24 9.17
C ARG A 6 -3.63 0.72 10.49
N SER A 7 -2.88 1.53 11.23
CA SER A 7 -2.38 1.15 12.55
C SER A 7 -3.54 0.73 13.46
N VAL A 8 -4.62 1.53 13.47
CA VAL A 8 -5.84 1.22 14.22
C VAL A 8 -6.49 -0.07 13.74
N ILE A 9 -6.68 -0.25 12.43
CA ILE A 9 -7.29 -1.47 11.87
C ILE A 9 -6.50 -2.71 12.25
N VAL A 10 -5.16 -2.69 12.13
CA VAL A 10 -4.30 -3.85 12.43
C VAL A 10 -4.39 -4.23 13.90
N VAL A 11 -4.37 -3.26 14.81
CA VAL A 11 -4.45 -3.50 16.26
C VAL A 11 -5.83 -3.99 16.68
N LEU A 12 -6.89 -3.61 15.97
CA LEU A 12 -8.26 -4.02 16.27
C LEU A 12 -8.55 -5.49 15.91
N ILE A 13 -7.81 -6.07 14.94
CA ILE A 13 -7.97 -7.45 14.49
C ILE A 13 -7.84 -8.48 15.64
N PRO A 14 -6.75 -8.51 16.43
CA PRO A 14 -6.62 -9.48 17.53
C PRO A 14 -7.65 -9.25 18.64
N VAL A 15 -8.00 -7.99 18.92
CA VAL A 15 -9.00 -7.63 19.95
C VAL A 15 -10.38 -8.17 19.59
N LEU A 16 -10.82 -7.96 18.34
CA LEU A 16 -12.13 -8.43 17.88
C LEU A 16 -12.18 -9.95 17.73
N TYR A 17 -11.10 -10.59 17.30
CA TYR A 17 -11.04 -12.04 17.21
C TYR A 17 -11.11 -12.70 18.60
N LEU A 18 -10.39 -12.17 19.59
CA LEU A 18 -10.43 -12.68 20.96
C LEU A 18 -11.80 -12.50 21.63
N GLY A 19 -12.49 -11.39 21.34
CA GLY A 19 -13.83 -11.11 21.88
C GLY A 19 -14.97 -11.90 21.23
N THR A 20 -14.87 -12.18 19.93
CA THR A 20 -15.97 -12.81 19.17
C THR A 20 -15.73 -14.28 18.80
N ARG A 21 -14.47 -14.75 18.81
CA ARG A 21 -14.02 -16.04 18.24
C ARG A 21 -14.51 -16.31 16.81
N ASN A 22 -14.94 -15.28 16.10
CA ASN A 22 -15.50 -15.37 14.76
C ASN A 22 -14.50 -14.78 13.76
N THR A 23 -14.23 -15.51 12.68
CA THR A 23 -13.29 -15.12 11.61
C THR A 23 -13.90 -14.13 10.62
N ALA A 24 -15.23 -14.04 10.51
CA ALA A 24 -15.90 -13.11 9.60
C ALA A 24 -15.50 -11.62 9.79
N PRO A 25 -15.50 -11.05 11.02
CA PRO A 25 -15.07 -9.67 11.24
C PRO A 25 -13.58 -9.44 10.95
N VAL A 26 -12.74 -10.46 11.09
CA VAL A 26 -11.31 -10.38 10.73
C VAL A 26 -11.13 -10.20 9.22
N PHE A 27 -11.85 -10.99 8.41
CA PHE A 27 -11.81 -10.83 6.95
C PHE A 27 -12.30 -9.45 6.50
N ALA A 28 -13.34 -8.90 7.14
CA ALA A 28 -13.81 -7.55 6.86
C ALA A 28 -12.75 -6.47 7.17
N LEU A 29 -12.03 -6.62 8.29
CA LEU A 29 -10.93 -5.72 8.66
C LEU A 29 -9.73 -5.83 7.72
N VAL A 30 -9.36 -7.06 7.33
CA VAL A 30 -8.31 -7.29 6.33
C VAL A 30 -8.71 -6.65 5.00
N PHE A 31 -9.95 -6.82 4.56
CA PHE A 31 -10.47 -6.17 3.36
C PHE A 31 -10.39 -4.64 3.44
N ALA A 32 -10.79 -4.05 4.57
CA ALA A 32 -10.66 -2.61 4.80
C ALA A 32 -9.20 -2.14 4.77
N LEU A 33 -8.29 -2.90 5.39
CA LEU A 33 -6.86 -2.64 5.38
C LEU A 33 -6.30 -2.61 3.94
N PHE A 34 -6.62 -3.62 3.14
CA PHE A 34 -6.18 -3.70 1.74
C PHE A 34 -6.78 -2.57 0.88
N THR A 35 -8.03 -2.19 1.12
CA THR A 35 -8.67 -1.04 0.47
C THR A 35 -7.91 0.24 0.75
N CYS A 36 -7.54 0.47 2.02
CA CYS A 36 -6.68 1.60 2.38
C CYS A 36 -5.29 1.49 1.74
N ASN A 37 -4.76 0.27 1.55
CA ASN A 37 -3.48 0.03 0.88
C ASN A 37 -3.46 0.51 -0.57
N VAL A 38 -4.50 0.14 -1.33
CA VAL A 38 -4.68 0.53 -2.72
C VAL A 38 -4.68 2.06 -2.89
N LEU A 39 -5.31 2.79 -1.98
CA LEU A 39 -5.39 4.26 -2.05
C LEU A 39 -4.06 4.98 -1.75
N PHE A 40 -3.14 4.32 -1.06
CA PHE A 40 -1.89 4.93 -0.61
C PHE A 40 -0.74 4.75 -1.56
N LEU A 41 -0.72 3.67 -2.34
CA LEU A 41 0.27 3.48 -3.38
C LEU A 41 0.34 4.69 -4.35
N PRO A 42 -0.78 5.19 -4.92
CA PRO A 42 -0.76 6.36 -5.77
C PRO A 42 -0.45 7.65 -5.00
N ALA A 43 -0.92 7.79 -3.76
CA ALA A 43 -0.60 8.95 -2.92
C ALA A 43 0.91 9.04 -2.59
N LYS A 44 1.53 7.91 -2.28
CA LYS A 44 2.97 7.78 -2.02
C LYS A 44 3.77 8.14 -3.27
N SER A 45 3.40 7.60 -4.42
CA SER A 45 4.06 7.90 -5.70
C SER A 45 3.92 9.37 -6.11
N ALA A 46 2.82 10.04 -5.72
CA ALA A 46 2.61 11.48 -5.97
C ALA A 46 3.39 12.39 -5.00
N LEU A 47 3.65 11.95 -3.76
CA LEU A 47 4.41 12.70 -2.76
C LEU A 47 5.93 12.67 -2.99
N THR A 48 6.48 11.55 -3.49
CA THR A 48 7.92 11.43 -3.77
C THR A 48 8.48 12.57 -4.65
N PRO A 49 7.84 12.98 -5.76
CA PRO A 49 8.32 14.10 -6.57
C PRO A 49 8.18 15.49 -5.94
N GLU A 50 7.38 15.62 -4.88
CA GLU A 50 7.14 16.89 -4.20
C GLU A 50 8.16 17.15 -3.08
N ILE A 51 8.71 16.07 -2.50
CA ILE A 51 9.67 16.11 -1.39
C ILE A 51 11.12 16.09 -1.89
N VAL A 52 11.36 15.55 -3.10
CA VAL A 52 12.70 15.26 -3.60
C VAL A 52 12.95 16.01 -4.92
N PRO A 53 14.08 16.71 -5.10
CA PRO A 53 14.40 17.37 -6.37
C PRO A 53 14.38 16.39 -7.56
N PRO A 54 14.00 16.83 -8.77
CA PRO A 54 13.88 15.97 -9.96
C PRO A 54 15.12 15.10 -10.24
N ALA A 55 16.31 15.64 -10.00
CA ALA A 55 17.59 14.95 -10.19
C ALA A 55 17.80 13.76 -9.24
N GLN A 56 17.09 13.72 -8.12
CA GLN A 56 17.20 12.69 -7.08
C GLN A 56 16.03 11.69 -7.09
N LEU A 57 15.03 11.86 -7.97
CA LEU A 57 13.87 10.96 -8.04
C LEU A 57 14.22 9.53 -8.40
N LEU A 58 15.24 9.33 -9.24
CA LEU A 58 15.71 7.99 -9.57
C LEU A 58 16.31 7.30 -8.36
N VAL A 59 17.12 8.02 -7.58
CA VAL A 59 17.76 7.51 -6.35
C VAL A 59 16.70 7.22 -5.28
N ALA A 60 15.72 8.12 -5.10
CA ALA A 60 14.64 7.95 -4.14
C ALA A 60 13.76 6.74 -4.49
N ASN A 61 13.34 6.58 -5.75
CA ASN A 61 12.58 5.42 -6.19
C ASN A 61 13.39 4.11 -6.13
N GLY A 62 14.69 4.16 -6.39
CA GLY A 62 15.59 3.03 -6.24
C GLY A 62 15.69 2.56 -4.78
N LEU A 63 15.93 3.50 -3.85
CA LEU A 63 16.00 3.20 -2.42
C LEU A 63 14.66 2.63 -1.91
N LEU A 64 13.53 3.19 -2.36
CA LEU A 64 12.21 2.72 -1.99
C LEU A 64 11.93 1.29 -2.49
N SER A 65 12.38 0.98 -3.71
CA SER A 65 12.29 -0.35 -4.29
C SER A 65 13.13 -1.36 -3.50
N ILE A 66 14.38 -1.02 -3.17
CA ILE A 66 15.27 -1.86 -2.37
C ILE A 66 14.67 -2.10 -0.98
N ALA A 67 14.19 -1.05 -0.32
CA ALA A 67 13.53 -1.17 0.98
C ALA A 67 12.31 -2.09 0.90
N GLY A 68 11.53 -2.02 -0.17
CA GLY A 68 10.40 -2.93 -0.43
C GLY A 68 10.86 -4.39 -0.55
N VAL A 69 11.86 -4.66 -1.38
CA VAL A 69 12.39 -6.03 -1.58
C VAL A 69 12.95 -6.60 -0.28
N VAL A 70 13.73 -5.82 0.46
CA VAL A 70 14.29 -6.24 1.75
C VAL A 70 13.19 -6.50 2.76
N ALA A 71 12.17 -5.63 2.84
CA ALA A 71 11.03 -5.83 3.73
C ALA A 71 10.24 -7.10 3.39
N THR A 72 10.02 -7.38 2.10
CA THR A 72 9.35 -8.61 1.64
C THR A 72 10.18 -9.84 1.98
N ALA A 73 11.48 -9.83 1.69
CA ALA A 73 12.37 -10.95 1.99
C ALA A 73 12.46 -11.22 3.50
N ALA A 74 12.67 -10.18 4.30
CA ALA A 74 12.69 -10.27 5.75
C ALA A 74 11.36 -10.81 6.30
N GLY A 75 10.23 -10.26 5.84
CA GLY A 75 8.90 -10.68 6.27
C GLY A 75 8.59 -12.14 5.92
N ALA A 76 8.97 -12.59 4.73
CA ALA A 76 8.78 -13.98 4.32
C ALA A 76 9.65 -14.96 5.15
N LEU A 77 10.90 -14.58 5.42
CA LEU A 77 11.83 -15.44 6.18
C LEU A 77 11.52 -15.49 7.68
N SER A 78 11.16 -14.35 8.28
CA SER A 78 10.94 -14.27 9.73
C SER A 78 9.47 -14.45 10.14
N GLY A 79 8.52 -14.29 9.21
CA GLY A 79 7.10 -14.27 9.50
C GLY A 79 6.58 -15.58 10.09
N GLY A 80 6.90 -16.71 9.46
CA GLY A 80 6.51 -18.04 9.95
C GLY A 80 7.11 -18.33 11.33
N TRP A 81 8.42 -18.13 11.47
CA TRP A 81 9.12 -18.34 12.74
C TRP A 81 8.55 -17.50 13.90
N LEU A 82 8.22 -16.23 13.64
CA LEU A 82 7.61 -15.31 14.60
C LEU A 82 6.24 -15.81 15.06
N ILE A 83 5.42 -16.30 14.12
CA ILE A 83 4.07 -16.81 14.40
C ILE A 83 4.16 -18.12 15.19
N ASP A 84 5.07 -19.02 14.85
CA ASP A 84 5.22 -20.31 15.51
C ASP A 84 5.65 -20.18 16.98
N HIS A 85 6.53 -19.22 17.30
CA HIS A 85 7.08 -19.04 18.65
C HIS A 85 6.26 -18.10 19.53
N TRP A 86 5.71 -17.02 18.97
CA TRP A 86 5.01 -15.97 19.75
C TRP A 86 3.55 -15.77 19.36
N GLY A 87 3.03 -16.59 18.44
CA GLY A 87 1.66 -16.50 17.98
C GLY A 87 1.43 -15.36 16.98
N TRP A 88 0.36 -15.51 16.20
CA TRP A 88 -0.06 -14.54 15.19
C TRP A 88 -0.41 -13.15 15.77
N GLN A 89 -0.78 -13.06 17.05
CA GLN A 89 -1.13 -11.81 17.72
C GLN A 89 0.08 -10.88 17.81
N THR A 90 1.23 -11.43 18.19
CA THR A 90 2.49 -10.69 18.30
C THR A 90 2.92 -10.14 16.95
N ALA A 91 2.75 -10.92 15.88
CA ALA A 91 3.00 -10.47 14.51
C ALA A 91 2.11 -9.28 14.11
N LEU A 92 0.83 -9.30 14.49
CA LEU A 92 -0.09 -8.18 14.23
C LEU A 92 0.25 -6.94 15.05
N TYR A 93 0.61 -7.08 16.32
CA TYR A 93 1.04 -5.93 17.12
C TYR A 93 2.33 -5.31 16.59
N LEU A 94 3.30 -6.13 16.18
CA LEU A 94 4.53 -5.67 15.54
C LEU A 94 4.22 -4.88 14.25
N ASN A 95 3.28 -5.38 13.45
CA ASN A 95 2.81 -4.70 12.25
C ASN A 95 2.06 -3.39 12.56
N GLY A 96 1.28 -3.34 13.65
CA GLY A 96 0.67 -2.11 14.13
C GLY A 96 1.71 -1.06 14.54
N ALA A 97 2.79 -1.51 15.20
CA ALA A 97 3.89 -0.66 15.63
C ALA A 97 4.69 -0.08 14.45
N THR A 98 4.93 -0.85 13.38
CA THR A 98 5.60 -0.33 12.18
C THR A 98 4.78 0.77 11.49
N TYR A 99 3.45 0.64 11.45
CA TYR A 99 2.57 1.74 11.02
C TYR A 99 2.66 2.95 11.96
N GLY A 100 2.75 2.74 13.27
CA GLY A 100 2.97 3.82 14.24
C GLY A 100 4.28 4.58 13.99
N VAL A 101 5.37 3.86 13.73
CA VAL A 101 6.66 4.45 13.34
C VAL A 101 6.54 5.25 12.04
N SER A 102 5.79 4.76 11.05
CA SER A 102 5.49 5.50 9.81
C SER A 102 4.77 6.82 10.10
N VAL A 103 3.76 6.81 10.97
CA VAL A 103 3.05 8.03 11.38
C VAL A 103 3.99 9.03 12.05
N ILE A 104 4.83 8.57 12.99
CA ILE A 104 5.80 9.43 13.67
C ILE A 104 6.80 10.01 12.67
N ALA A 105 7.33 9.20 11.75
CA ALA A 105 8.24 9.67 10.71
C ALA A 105 7.58 10.74 9.82
N LEU A 106 6.32 10.54 9.42
CA LEU A 106 5.56 11.53 8.64
C LEU A 106 5.31 12.83 9.43
N LEU A 107 5.07 12.74 10.74
CA LEU A 107 4.89 13.92 11.60
C LEU A 107 6.20 14.69 11.80
N LEU A 108 7.34 14.01 11.78
CA LEU A 108 8.67 14.62 11.89
C LEU A 108 9.14 15.28 10.58
N ILE A 109 8.58 14.87 9.44
CA ILE A 109 8.84 15.53 8.15
C ILE A 109 8.18 16.91 8.18
N SER A 110 8.98 17.93 8.49
CA SER A 110 8.61 19.33 8.38
C SER A 110 8.54 19.73 6.90
N TYR A 111 7.36 19.55 6.32
CA TYR A 111 7.03 19.86 4.94
C TYR A 111 7.26 21.35 4.64
N HIS A 112 8.28 21.66 3.85
CA HIS A 112 8.44 22.94 3.18
C HIS A 112 7.98 22.73 1.74
N PRO A 113 6.78 23.21 1.35
CA PRO A 113 6.30 23.07 -0.02
C PRO A 113 7.29 23.77 -0.96
N HIS A 114 8.01 22.99 -1.77
CA HIS A 114 8.59 23.54 -2.98
C HIS A 114 7.41 23.93 -3.86
N ARG A 115 7.31 25.23 -4.19
CA ARG A 115 6.24 25.80 -5.02
C ARG A 115 6.08 25.02 -6.33
N ALA A 116 5.19 24.02 -6.34
CA ALA A 116 4.69 23.44 -7.56
C ALA A 116 3.69 24.44 -8.17
N ALA A 117 3.83 24.67 -9.47
CA ALA A 117 3.05 25.63 -10.24
C ALA A 117 1.54 25.36 -10.10
N ALA A 118 0.79 26.38 -9.66
CA ALA A 118 -0.66 26.49 -9.56
C ALA A 118 -1.40 25.30 -8.88
N PRO A 119 -2.28 25.57 -7.88
CA PRO A 119 -3.07 24.49 -7.29
C PRO A 119 -3.86 23.77 -8.40
N PRO A 120 -3.78 22.42 -8.49
CA PRO A 120 -4.58 21.68 -9.46
C PRO A 120 -6.06 22.01 -9.22
N PRO A 121 -6.88 22.16 -10.29
CA PRO A 121 -8.29 22.46 -10.14
C PRO A 121 -8.92 21.41 -9.23
N GLY A 122 -9.72 21.85 -8.25
CA GLY A 122 -10.28 21.00 -7.20
C GLY A 122 -10.80 19.67 -7.75
N ILE A 123 -10.40 18.57 -7.09
CA ILE A 123 -10.74 17.21 -7.50
C ILE A 123 -12.27 17.04 -7.42
N SER A 124 -12.94 17.17 -8.55
CA SER A 124 -14.36 16.90 -8.69
C SER A 124 -14.55 15.44 -9.07
N TRP A 125 -15.44 14.72 -8.37
CA TRP A 125 -15.78 13.34 -8.67
C TRP A 125 -16.15 13.11 -10.15
N ARG A 126 -16.80 14.10 -10.78
CA ARG A 126 -17.11 14.05 -12.22
C ARG A 126 -15.85 14.04 -13.09
N ARG A 127 -14.85 14.84 -12.74
CA ARG A 127 -13.60 14.92 -13.49
C ARG A 127 -12.79 13.63 -13.35
N TYR A 128 -12.75 13.06 -12.15
CA TYR A 128 -12.13 11.76 -11.91
C TYR A 128 -12.80 10.65 -12.76
N LEU A 129 -14.14 10.62 -12.81
CA LEU A 129 -14.85 9.66 -13.66
C LEU A 129 -14.54 9.87 -15.16
N VAL A 130 -14.44 11.13 -15.62
CA VAL A 130 -14.06 11.44 -17.00
C VAL A 130 -12.65 10.95 -17.30
N GLU A 131 -11.67 11.23 -16.45
CA GLU A 131 -10.28 10.77 -16.60
C GLU A 131 -10.18 9.24 -16.62
N VAL A 132 -10.96 8.54 -15.77
CA VAL A 132 -11.05 7.07 -15.80
C VAL A 132 -11.64 6.57 -17.12
N THR A 133 -12.70 7.20 -17.62
CA THR A 133 -13.32 6.80 -18.89
C THR A 133 -12.45 7.11 -20.11
N GLU A 134 -11.70 8.20 -20.09
CA GLU A 134 -10.72 8.56 -21.12
C GLU A 134 -9.55 7.57 -21.12
N GLY A 135 -9.05 7.21 -19.93
CA GLY A 135 -8.05 6.16 -19.75
C GLY A 135 -8.50 4.81 -20.33
N TRP A 136 -9.76 4.43 -20.10
CA TRP A 136 -10.35 3.23 -20.70
C TRP A 136 -10.40 3.32 -22.23
N GLY A 137 -10.67 4.50 -22.78
CA GLY A 137 -10.61 4.78 -24.22
C GLY A 137 -9.21 4.57 -24.81
N VAL A 138 -8.16 4.97 -24.09
CA VAL A 138 -6.75 4.76 -24.49
C VAL A 138 -6.39 3.28 -24.49
N VAL A 139 -6.78 2.54 -23.45
CA VAL A 139 -6.56 1.08 -23.37
C VAL A 139 -7.23 0.35 -24.54
N ARG A 140 -8.45 0.77 -24.91
CA ARG A 140 -9.16 0.18 -26.05
C ARG A 140 -8.57 0.57 -27.41
N ARG A 141 -7.96 1.75 -27.54
CA ARG A 141 -7.36 2.23 -28.79
C ARG A 141 -5.98 1.64 -29.04
N ASN A 142 -5.23 1.31 -28.00
CA ASN A 142 -3.87 0.81 -28.14
C ASN A 142 -3.74 -0.61 -27.54
N PRO A 143 -3.79 -1.67 -28.37
CA PRO A 143 -3.77 -3.05 -27.88
C PRO A 143 -2.49 -3.39 -27.11
N ALA A 144 -1.37 -2.71 -27.39
CA ALA A 144 -0.13 -2.88 -26.63
C ALA A 144 -0.28 -2.47 -25.15
N VAL A 145 -1.03 -1.40 -24.87
CA VAL A 145 -1.31 -0.94 -23.50
C VAL A 145 -2.24 -1.92 -22.80
N GLY A 146 -3.26 -2.43 -23.50
CA GLY A 146 -4.16 -3.46 -22.96
C GLY A 146 -3.42 -4.75 -22.61
N ILE A 147 -2.55 -5.22 -23.51
CA ILE A 147 -1.71 -6.42 -23.27
C ILE A 147 -0.76 -6.18 -22.09
N ALA A 148 -0.12 -5.01 -21.99
CA ALA A 148 0.77 -4.68 -20.87
C ALA A 148 0.03 -4.65 -19.52
N LEU A 149 -1.19 -4.11 -19.48
CA LEU A 149 -2.01 -4.12 -18.26
C LEU A 149 -2.49 -5.53 -17.89
N LEU A 150 -2.90 -6.31 -18.89
CA LEU A 150 -3.31 -7.70 -18.69
C LEU A 150 -2.15 -8.58 -18.24
N SER A 151 -0.95 -8.41 -18.81
CA SER A 151 0.23 -9.17 -18.41
C SER A 151 0.66 -8.82 -17.00
N LEU A 152 0.64 -7.53 -16.63
CA LEU A 152 0.90 -7.09 -15.27
C LEU A 152 -0.10 -7.71 -14.29
N GLY A 153 -1.40 -7.65 -14.61
CA GLY A 153 -2.46 -8.27 -13.79
C GLY A 153 -2.27 -9.78 -13.65
N ALA A 154 -1.95 -10.47 -14.75
CA ALA A 154 -1.69 -11.90 -14.76
C ALA A 154 -0.49 -12.29 -13.90
N VAL A 155 0.59 -11.49 -13.93
CA VAL A 155 1.77 -11.70 -13.06
C VAL A 155 1.40 -11.59 -11.59
N TRP A 156 0.60 -10.58 -11.21
CA TRP A 156 0.16 -10.42 -9.81
C TRP A 156 -0.80 -11.52 -9.36
N VAL A 157 -1.74 -11.94 -10.22
CA VAL A 157 -2.67 -13.04 -9.92
C VAL A 157 -1.93 -14.37 -9.81
N GLY A 158 -1.03 -14.67 -10.76
CA GLY A 158 -0.22 -15.88 -10.76
C GLY A 158 0.75 -15.93 -9.58
N GLY A 159 1.42 -14.81 -9.29
CA GLY A 159 2.29 -14.66 -8.13
C GLY A 159 1.54 -14.82 -6.80
N GLY A 160 0.33 -14.26 -6.70
CA GLY A 160 -0.54 -14.44 -5.53
C GLY A 160 -0.97 -15.89 -5.33
N PHE A 161 -1.33 -16.59 -6.40
CA PHE A 161 -1.66 -18.02 -6.36
C PHE A 161 -0.49 -18.88 -5.89
N LEU A 162 0.71 -18.64 -6.41
CA LEU A 162 1.94 -19.34 -5.99
C LEU A 162 2.25 -19.10 -4.51
N HIS A 163 1.98 -17.89 -4.00
CA HIS A 163 2.17 -17.55 -2.59
C HIS A 163 1.23 -18.30 -1.64
N VAL A 164 0.00 -18.59 -2.10
CA VAL A 164 -1.02 -19.27 -1.30
C VAL A 164 -0.93 -20.79 -1.44
N ALA A 165 -0.61 -21.31 -2.62
CA ALA A 165 -0.52 -22.75 -2.90
C ALA A 165 0.83 -23.38 -2.56
N GLY A 166 1.87 -22.56 -2.35
CA GLY A 166 3.22 -23.03 -2.00
C GLY A 166 3.48 -23.25 -0.50
N ASN A 167 2.49 -23.01 0.36
CA ASN A 167 2.53 -23.31 1.80
C ASN A 167 1.64 -24.50 2.13
#